data_AF-A0A6C1N6W5-F1
#
_entry.id   AF-A0A6C1N6W5-F1
#
_cell.length_a   1.000
_cell.length_b   1.000
_cell.length_c   1.000
_cell.angle_alpha   90.00
_cell.angle_beta   90.00
_cell.angle_gamma   90.00
#
_symmetry.space_group_name_H-M   'P 1'
#
loop_
_entity.id
_entity.type
_entity.pdbx_description
1 polymer ?
#
loop_
_entity_poly.entity_id
_entity_poly.type
_entity_poly.pdbx_seq_one_letter_code
_entity_poly.pdbx_strand_id
1 'polypeptide(L)'
;MTSVLDLARCCKAVYQKDPKVAGWHRERVYNPPDTGFYAALFTQQNRHGSGGLEAILAIRGTHWSNHFDGVTNLMLAMGITPFQYRQARLALIDALELLELPVDNFFVTGHSQGGGLAALAAPRNPRPVQVVT
;
A
#
# COMPACT_ATOMS: atom_id res chain seq x y z
N MET A 1 -9.91 -0.89 15.04
CA MET A 1 -8.45 -0.97 14.98
C MET A 1 -8.11 -2.02 13.96
N THR A 2 -7.38 -1.58 12.94
CA THR A 2 -6.90 -2.38 11.83
C THR A 2 -6.02 -3.52 12.32
N SER A 3 -6.32 -4.75 11.91
CA SER A 3 -5.52 -5.93 12.27
C SER A 3 -4.50 -6.27 11.17
N VAL A 4 -3.47 -7.04 11.53
CA VAL A 4 -2.53 -7.62 10.55
C VAL A 4 -3.27 -8.46 9.48
N LEU A 5 -4.36 -9.11 9.86
CA LEU A 5 -5.20 -9.86 8.92
C LEU A 5 -5.90 -8.94 7.90
N ASP A 6 -6.33 -7.75 8.31
CA ASP A 6 -6.94 -6.77 7.41
C ASP A 6 -5.91 -6.23 6.41
N LEU A 7 -4.69 -5.93 6.89
CA LEU A 7 -3.57 -5.52 6.05
C LEU A 7 -3.22 -6.61 5.03
N ALA A 8 -3.13 -7.87 5.47
CA ALA A 8 -2.89 -9.02 4.60
C ALA A 8 -4.00 -9.22 3.54
N ARG A 9 -5.27 -9.02 3.91
CA ARG A 9 -6.40 -9.09 2.98
C ARG A 9 -6.33 -7.98 1.92
N CYS A 10 -6.03 -6.75 2.31
CA CYS A 10 -5.85 -5.63 1.39
C CYS A 10 -4.65 -5.84 0.46
N CYS A 11 -3.53 -6.33 1.01
CA CYS A 11 -2.34 -6.76 0.24
C CYS A 11 -2.67 -7.81 -0.81
N LYS A 12 -3.48 -8.82 -0.48
CA LYS A 12 -3.91 -9.83 -1.45
C LYS A 12 -4.84 -9.24 -2.50
N ALA A 13 -5.76 -8.36 -2.10
CA ALA A 13 -6.79 -7.81 -2.98
C ALA A 13 -6.20 -6.97 -4.13
N VAL A 14 -5.10 -6.26 -3.92
CA VAL A 14 -4.47 -5.43 -4.96
C VAL A 14 -3.86 -6.22 -6.12
N TYR A 15 -3.78 -7.55 -6.05
CA TYR A 15 -3.42 -8.41 -7.18
C TYR A 15 -4.62 -8.75 -8.09
N GLN A 16 -5.84 -8.42 -7.68
CA GLN A 16 -7.06 -8.65 -8.44
C GLN A 16 -7.37 -7.45 -9.34
N LYS A 17 -8.07 -7.69 -10.46
CA LYS A 17 -8.49 -6.63 -11.39
C LYS A 17 -9.41 -5.58 -10.73
N ASP A 18 -10.26 -6.04 -9.80
CA ASP A 18 -11.22 -5.21 -9.07
C ASP A 18 -11.07 -5.51 -7.56
N PRO A 19 -10.13 -4.86 -6.86
CA PRO A 19 -9.83 -5.16 -5.46
C PRO A 19 -11.03 -4.95 -4.56
N LYS A 20 -11.43 -5.99 -3.83
CA LYS A 20 -12.53 -5.95 -2.85
C LYS A 20 -12.11 -6.67 -1.58
N VAL A 21 -12.38 -6.05 -0.44
CA VAL A 21 -12.13 -6.61 0.88
C VAL A 21 -13.37 -6.43 1.74
N ALA A 22 -13.86 -7.50 2.35
CA ALA A 22 -15.07 -7.46 3.15
C ALA A 22 -14.93 -6.47 4.33
N GLY A 23 -15.88 -5.54 4.42
CA GLY A 23 -15.91 -4.50 5.46
C GLY A 23 -15.04 -3.27 5.15
N TRP A 24 -14.25 -3.28 4.10
CA TRP A 24 -13.44 -2.14 3.67
C TRP A 24 -14.02 -1.54 2.39
N HIS A 25 -14.21 -0.23 2.39
CA HIS A 25 -14.56 0.51 1.19
C HIS A 25 -13.29 0.84 0.41
N ARG A 26 -13.34 0.78 -0.92
CA ARG A 26 -12.20 1.15 -1.76
C ARG A 26 -12.41 2.57 -2.26
N GLU A 27 -11.70 3.52 -1.67
CA GLU A 27 -11.78 4.94 -2.04
C GLU A 27 -11.14 5.22 -3.40
N ARG A 28 -9.95 4.65 -3.63
CA ARG A 28 -9.13 5.01 -4.80
C ARG A 28 -8.26 3.86 -5.26
N VAL A 29 -8.02 3.82 -6.57
CA VAL A 29 -7.04 2.94 -7.22
C VAL A 29 -6.00 3.81 -7.91
N TYR A 30 -4.74 3.46 -7.72
CA TYR A 30 -3.59 4.06 -8.39
C TYR A 30 -3.05 3.07 -9.40
N ASN A 31 -3.23 3.35 -10.69
CA ASN A 31 -2.76 2.48 -11.76
C ASN A 31 -2.28 3.34 -12.96
N PRO A 32 -1.20 4.11 -12.80
CA PRO A 32 -0.69 4.93 -13.88
C PRO A 32 -0.20 4.01 -15.02
N PRO A 33 -0.64 4.24 -16.27
CA PRO A 33 -0.29 3.39 -17.40
C PRO A 33 1.23 3.31 -17.58
N ASP A 34 1.71 2.17 -18.09
CA ASP A 34 3.11 1.93 -18.48
C ASP A 34 4.16 2.00 -17.35
N THR A 35 3.74 2.09 -16.09
CA THR A 35 4.65 2.10 -14.93
C THR A 35 4.81 0.74 -14.25
N GLY A 36 3.84 -0.16 -14.47
CA GLY A 36 3.69 -1.41 -13.71
C GLY A 36 3.28 -1.22 -12.24
N PHE A 37 3.14 0.03 -11.77
CA PHE A 37 2.71 0.36 -10.42
C PHE A 37 1.20 0.13 -10.27
N TYR A 38 0.82 -0.44 -9.14
CA TYR A 38 -0.58 -0.56 -8.75
C TYR A 38 -0.71 -0.43 -7.25
N ALA A 39 -1.67 0.34 -6.77
CA ALA A 39 -2.05 0.41 -5.38
C ALA A 39 -3.54 0.67 -5.24
N ALA A 40 -4.11 0.37 -4.08
CA ALA A 40 -5.47 0.76 -3.74
C ALA A 40 -5.53 1.30 -2.30
N LEU A 41 -6.33 2.34 -2.13
CA LEU A 41 -6.66 2.94 -0.86
C LEU A 41 -8.00 2.38 -0.38
N PHE A 42 -7.96 1.77 0.79
CA PHE A 42 -9.13 1.22 1.46
C PHE A 42 -9.42 2.01 2.74
N THR A 43 -10.70 2.18 3.05
CA THR A 43 -11.17 2.83 4.27
C THR A 43 -12.19 1.99 5.00
N GLN A 44 -12.27 2.15 6.32
CA GLN A 44 -13.26 1.50 7.15
C GLN A 44 -13.53 2.36 8.40
N GLN A 45 -14.76 2.34 8.90
CA GLN A 45 -15.08 2.93 10.20
C GLN A 45 -14.47 2.09 11.34
N ASN A 46 -13.74 2.74 12.24
CA ASN A 46 -13.05 2.08 13.34
C ASN A 46 -14.05 1.37 14.25
N ARG A 47 -13.97 0.04 14.26
CA ARG A 47 -14.89 -0.84 15.00
C ARG A 47 -14.67 -0.87 16.52
N HIS A 48 -13.59 -0.27 17.03
CA HIS A 48 -13.12 -0.46 18.41
C HIS A 48 -12.99 0.83 19.25
N GLY A 49 -13.86 1.82 19.02
CA GLY A 49 -14.22 2.75 20.09
C GLY A 49 -14.03 4.25 19.85
N SER A 50 -13.30 4.68 18.82
CA SER A 50 -13.17 6.12 18.51
C SER A 50 -14.16 6.62 17.46
N GLY A 51 -14.86 5.72 16.75
CA GLY A 51 -15.74 6.08 15.63
C GLY A 51 -15.04 6.79 14.47
N GLY A 52 -13.70 6.84 14.48
CA GLY A 52 -12.91 7.48 13.42
C GLY A 52 -12.73 6.58 12.20
N LEU A 53 -12.42 7.19 11.06
CA LEU A 53 -12.07 6.44 9.84
C LEU A 53 -10.64 5.89 9.95
N GLU A 54 -10.44 4.63 9.59
CA GLU A 54 -9.14 3.99 9.38
C GLU A 54 -8.89 3.80 7.88
N ALA A 55 -7.63 3.88 7.45
CA ALA A 55 -7.25 3.75 6.06
C ALA A 55 -6.02 2.83 5.86
N ILE A 56 -6.05 2.06 4.78
CA ILE A 56 -4.94 1.21 4.33
C ILE A 56 -4.62 1.55 2.88
N LEU A 57 -3.40 2.04 2.63
CA LEU A 57 -2.82 2.07 1.30
C LEU A 57 -2.06 0.75 1.06
N ALA A 58 -2.66 -0.13 0.25
CA ALA A 58 -2.04 -1.38 -0.15
C ALA A 58 -1.33 -1.23 -1.49
N ILE A 59 -0.02 -1.51 -1.53
CA ILE A 59 0.81 -1.42 -2.72
C ILE A 59 1.03 -2.83 -3.27
N ARG A 60 0.66 -3.03 -4.54
CA ARG A 60 0.89 -4.29 -5.23
C ARG A 60 2.37 -4.51 -5.44
N GLY A 61 2.82 -5.73 -5.20
CA GLY A 61 4.11 -6.18 -5.70
C GLY A 61 4.09 -6.38 -7.21
N THR A 62 5.13 -7.03 -7.71
CA THR A 62 5.26 -7.31 -9.13
C THR A 62 4.27 -8.41 -9.53
N HIS A 63 3.47 -8.15 -10.57
CA HIS A 63 2.58 -9.16 -11.18
C HIS A 63 3.31 -9.73 -12.38
N TRP A 64 4.04 -10.83 -12.17
CA TRP A 64 4.77 -11.53 -13.22
C TRP A 64 4.12 -12.89 -13.40
N SER A 65 3.52 -13.12 -14.57
CA SER A 65 3.07 -14.44 -15.02
C SER A 65 4.19 -15.47 -15.21
N ASN A 66 5.39 -15.26 -14.62
CA ASN A 66 6.53 -16.16 -14.72
C ASN A 66 7.21 -16.29 -13.35
N HIS A 67 7.15 -17.51 -12.82
CA HIS A 67 7.97 -18.02 -11.73
C HIS A 67 9.47 -17.92 -12.03
N PHE A 68 10.07 -16.77 -11.76
CA PHE A 68 11.50 -16.71 -11.46
C PHE A 68 11.67 -16.08 -10.08
N ASP A 69 11.81 -16.98 -9.11
CA ASP A 69 12.19 -16.70 -7.73
C ASP A 69 13.40 -15.75 -7.65
N GLY A 70 13.32 -14.72 -6.81
CA GLY A 70 14.51 -14.10 -6.19
C GLY A 70 14.95 -12.71 -6.64
N VAL A 71 14.46 -12.14 -7.75
CA VAL A 71 15.09 -10.93 -8.32
C VAL A 71 14.80 -9.64 -7.53
N THR A 72 13.69 -9.55 -6.79
CA THR A 72 13.30 -8.30 -6.10
C THR A 72 14.01 -8.11 -4.76
N ASN A 73 14.26 -9.20 -4.01
CA ASN A 73 15.17 -9.15 -2.86
C ASN A 73 16.58 -8.76 -3.30
N LEU A 74 17.00 -9.19 -4.50
CA LEU A 74 18.29 -8.84 -5.10
C LEU A 74 18.37 -7.35 -5.46
N MET A 75 17.34 -6.73 -6.05
CA MET A 75 17.40 -5.31 -6.44
C MET A 75 17.45 -4.33 -5.26
N LEU A 76 16.71 -4.62 -4.18
CA LEU A 76 16.80 -3.84 -2.94
C LEU A 76 18.12 -4.10 -2.20
N ALA A 77 18.63 -5.34 -2.18
CA ALA A 77 19.97 -5.66 -1.67
C ALA A 77 21.10 -5.02 -2.51
N MET A 78 20.88 -4.78 -3.81
CA MET A 78 21.81 -4.10 -4.73
C MET A 78 21.73 -2.56 -4.67
N GLY A 79 20.90 -1.97 -3.79
CA GLY A 79 20.82 -0.52 -3.60
C GLY A 79 20.15 0.26 -4.74
N ILE A 80 19.42 -0.42 -5.62
CA ILE A 80 18.78 0.21 -6.79
C ILE A 80 17.35 0.63 -6.41
N THR A 81 17.04 1.92 -6.57
CA THR A 81 15.67 2.42 -6.37
C THR A 81 14.76 1.95 -7.50
N PRO A 82 13.67 1.21 -7.23
CA PRO A 82 12.77 0.75 -8.29
C PRO A 82 12.10 1.92 -9.01
N PHE A 83 11.82 1.76 -10.31
CA PHE A 83 11.13 2.78 -11.11
C PHE A 83 9.76 3.16 -10.53
N GLN A 84 9.07 2.20 -9.90
CA GLN A 84 7.77 2.39 -9.25
C GLN A 84 7.84 3.22 -7.97
N TYR A 85 9.02 3.50 -7.42
CA TYR A 85 9.19 4.27 -6.19
C TYR A 85 8.53 5.64 -6.25
N ARG A 86 8.72 6.37 -7.37
CA ARG A 86 8.11 7.67 -7.56
C ARG A 86 6.58 7.58 -7.49
N GLN A 87 6.00 6.56 -8.09
CA GLN A 87 4.54 6.36 -8.10
C GLN A 87 4.00 5.97 -6.73
N ALA A 88 4.72 5.11 -6.00
CA ALA A 88 4.39 4.77 -4.62
C ALA A 88 4.35 6.02 -3.72
N ARG A 89 5.32 6.93 -3.87
CA ARG A 89 5.36 8.19 -3.12
C ARG A 89 4.22 9.12 -3.50
N LEU A 90 3.92 9.28 -4.79
CA LEU A 90 2.80 10.12 -5.25
C LEU A 90 1.46 9.59 -4.75
N ALA A 91 1.25 8.27 -4.80
CA ALA A 91 0.05 7.63 -4.28
C ALA A 91 -0.10 7.81 -2.76
N LEU A 92 0.99 7.74 -2.00
CA LEU A 92 0.96 7.98 -0.56
C LEU A 92 0.59 9.43 -0.22
N ILE A 93 1.20 10.40 -0.90
CA ILE A 93 0.90 11.83 -0.69
C ILE A 93 -0.57 12.10 -0.99
N ASP A 94 -1.05 11.67 -2.17
CA ASP A 94 -2.43 11.84 -2.58
C ASP A 94 -3.42 11.18 -1.60
N ALA A 95 -3.12 9.97 -1.11
CA ALA A 95 -3.97 9.28 -0.16
C ALA A 95 -4.07 10.00 1.20
N LEU A 96 -2.97 10.62 1.65
CA LEU A 96 -2.93 11.37 2.89
C LEU A 96 -3.63 12.73 2.78
N GLU A 97 -3.51 13.38 1.63
CA GLU A 97 -4.23 14.62 1.31
C GLU A 97 -5.74 14.36 1.14
N LEU A 98 -6.13 13.22 0.58
CA LEU A 98 -7.53 12.88 0.33
C LEU A 98 -8.32 12.65 1.63
N LEU A 99 -7.73 11.98 2.62
CA LEU A 99 -8.47 11.52 3.81
C LEU A 99 -8.23 12.37 5.06
N GLU A 100 -7.18 13.20 5.08
CA GLU A 100 -6.80 14.09 6.20
C GLU A 100 -6.78 13.39 7.58
N LEU A 101 -6.50 12.08 7.62
CA LEU A 101 -6.60 11.29 8.86
C LEU A 101 -5.46 11.57 9.84
N PRO A 102 -5.68 11.31 11.15
CA PRO A 102 -4.59 11.14 12.10
C PRO A 102 -3.64 10.03 11.62
N VAL A 103 -2.33 10.23 11.86
CA VAL A 103 -1.27 9.28 11.48
C VAL A 103 -1.56 7.87 12.03
N ASP A 104 -2.12 7.78 13.23
CA ASP A 104 -2.37 6.51 13.91
C ASP A 104 -3.48 5.67 13.25
N ASN A 105 -4.25 6.27 12.34
CA ASN A 105 -5.33 5.63 11.61
C ASN A 105 -4.97 5.36 10.13
N PHE A 106 -3.73 5.62 9.72
CA PHE A 106 -3.29 5.42 8.34
C PHE A 106 -2.14 4.41 8.25
N PHE A 107 -2.39 3.34 7.51
CA PHE A 107 -1.46 2.23 7.34
C PHE A 107 -1.02 2.12 5.88
N VAL A 108 0.25 1.81 5.67
CA VAL A 108 0.81 1.46 4.36
C VAL A 108 1.28 0.02 4.42
N THR A 109 0.88 -0.78 3.45
CA THR A 109 1.22 -2.20 3.39
C THR A 109 1.53 -2.63 1.97
N GLY A 110 2.27 -3.72 1.84
CA GLY A 110 2.57 -4.32 0.55
C GLY A 110 3.33 -5.63 0.74
N HIS A 111 3.15 -6.55 -0.21
CA HIS A 111 3.88 -7.82 -0.24
C HIS A 111 5.01 -7.79 -1.28
N SER A 112 6.13 -8.46 -1.00
CA SER A 112 7.30 -8.55 -1.89
C SER A 112 7.80 -7.14 -2.30
N GLN A 113 7.90 -6.83 -3.60
CA GLN A 113 8.24 -5.49 -4.09
C GLN A 113 7.37 -4.39 -3.47
N GLY A 114 6.08 -4.66 -3.26
CA GLY A 114 5.13 -3.72 -2.69
C GLY A 114 5.49 -3.35 -1.25
N GLY A 115 6.03 -4.30 -0.49
CA GLY A 115 6.50 -4.07 0.87
C GLY A 115 7.75 -3.18 0.89
N GLY A 116 8.71 -3.45 0.01
CA GLY A 116 9.87 -2.58 -0.17
C GLY A 116 9.49 -1.15 -0.58
N LEU A 117 8.52 -0.99 -1.49
CA LEU A 117 7.99 0.31 -1.87
C LEU A 117 7.28 1.02 -0.69
N ALA A 118 6.49 0.30 0.10
CA ALA A 118 5.84 0.84 1.30
C ALA A 118 6.88 1.35 2.31
N ALA A 119 7.90 0.53 2.59
CA ALA A 119 8.99 0.86 3.52
C ALA A 119 9.87 2.03 3.02
N LEU A 120 10.03 2.21 1.71
CA LEU A 120 10.79 3.34 1.16
C LEU A 120 9.96 4.63 1.04
N ALA A 121 8.66 4.52 0.78
CA ALA A 121 7.79 5.67 0.56
C ALA A 121 7.39 6.37 1.87
N ALA A 122 7.12 5.60 2.92
CA ALA A 122 6.64 6.12 4.20
C ALA A 122 7.62 7.04 4.95
N PRO A 123 8.92 6.73 5.10
CA PRO A 123 9.84 7.55 5.90
C PRO A 123 10.18 8.91 5.26
N ARG A 124 9.97 9.05 3.95
CA ARG A 124 10.26 10.31 3.20
C ARG A 124 9.05 11.23 3.09
N ASN A 125 8.05 11.01 3.94
CA ASN A 125 6.84 11.79 4.00
C ASN A 125 6.86 12.69 5.25
N PRO A 126 6.38 13.97 5.19
CA PRO A 126 6.39 14.86 6.35
C PRO A 126 5.56 14.35 7.52
N ARG A 127 4.61 13.45 7.25
CA ARG A 127 3.80 12.76 8.24
C ARG A 127 4.27 11.31 8.31
N PRO A 128 4.84 10.86 9.45
CA PRO A 128 5.15 9.44 9.62
C PRO A 128 3.86 8.64 9.45
N VAL A 129 3.93 7.45 8.88
CA VAL A 129 2.77 6.55 8.69
C VAL A 129 3.16 5.15 9.12
N GLN A 130 2.19 4.34 9.55
CA GLN A 130 2.46 2.99 10.01
C GLN A 130 2.73 2.08 8.81
N VAL A 131 3.90 1.45 8.77
CA VAL A 131 4.25 0.48 7.72
C VAL A 131 4.20 -0.92 8.29
N VAL A 132 3.45 -1.79 7.63
CA VAL A 132 3.37 -3.23 7.97
C VAL A 132 3.45 -4.02 6.68
N THR A 133 4.49 -4.85 6.53
CA THR A 133 4.81 -5.56 5.28
C THR A 133 5.10 -7.02 5.54
#